data_AF-A0A3D2SZJ8-F1
#
_entry.id   AF-A0A3D2SZJ8-F1
#
_cell.length_a   1.000
_cell.length_b   1.000
_cell.length_c   1.000
_cell.angle_alpha   90.00
_cell.angle_beta   90.00
_cell.angle_gamma   90.00
#
_symmetry.space_group_name_H-M   'P 1'
#
loop_
_entity.id
_entity.type
_entity.pdbx_description
1 polymer ?
#
loop_
_entity_poly.entity_id
_entity_poly.type
_entity_poly.pdbx_seq_one_letter_code
_entity_poly.pdbx_strand_id
1 'polypeptide(L)'
;SIRDIDGPQPILGRAGPCYIRGLSEHPIVGMMEFDIYDFDRITDQGLLIPVVLHEMGHVLGIGTIWDRKELLVNPSAVTPSADTHFIGPLAITAFDNAGGVNYTGGQKVPVENEAGPGSQDSHWREAVFDAELMSPFVDSGVQNPLSRITIQSLADLGYGVDATQDEPYSVPLAADLVSPDRGPGIDLRDDIRIGPILVVGPKKRRR
;
A
#
# COMPACT_ATOMS: atom_id res chain seq x y z
N SER A 1 4.17 0.08 17.60
CA SER A 1 4.56 0.83 18.81
C SER A 1 4.34 2.31 18.54
N ILE A 2 4.25 3.12 19.59
CA ILE A 2 4.24 4.57 19.48
C ILE A 2 5.59 5.07 19.98
N ARG A 3 6.30 5.87 19.19
CA ARG A 3 7.64 6.37 19.53
C ARG A 3 7.99 7.61 18.74
N ASP A 4 9.06 8.29 19.13
CA ASP A 4 9.69 9.33 18.32
C ASP A 4 10.29 8.70 17.04
N ILE A 5 9.87 9.17 15.86
CA ILE A 5 10.41 8.78 14.55
C ILE A 5 11.23 9.94 13.99
N ASP A 6 10.61 11.11 13.81
CA ASP A 6 11.24 12.31 13.25
C ASP A 6 10.78 13.63 13.89
N GLY A 7 9.82 13.60 14.81
CA GLY A 7 9.26 14.79 15.42
C GLY A 7 7.87 15.11 14.86
N PRO A 8 7.38 16.35 14.98
CA PRO A 8 6.14 16.72 14.32
C PRO A 8 6.34 16.79 12.81
N GLN A 9 5.73 15.87 12.05
CA GLN A 9 5.85 15.72 10.61
C GLN A 9 7.32 15.50 10.13
N PRO A 10 7.50 14.90 8.94
CA PRO A 10 6.48 14.43 8.02
C PRO A 10 6.02 12.97 8.19
N ILE A 11 6.68 12.12 8.97
CA ILE A 11 6.36 10.68 9.00
C ILE A 11 5.27 10.39 10.04
N LEU A 12 4.08 9.96 9.59
CA LEU A 12 3.00 9.57 10.52
C LEU A 12 3.26 8.23 11.19
N GLY A 13 3.81 7.31 10.41
CA GLY A 13 4.06 5.94 10.80
C GLY A 13 4.91 5.24 9.78
N ARG A 14 5.29 4.00 10.11
CA ARG A 14 5.92 3.10 9.17
C ARG A 14 5.72 1.65 9.54
N ALA A 15 5.64 0.79 8.53
CA ALA A 15 5.41 -0.61 8.73
C ALA A 15 6.02 -1.52 7.67
N GLY A 16 6.06 -2.80 8.02
CA GLY A 16 6.47 -3.83 7.09
C GLY A 16 6.88 -5.12 7.79
N PRO A 17 7.14 -6.17 7.00
CA PRO A 17 7.60 -7.44 7.52
C PRO A 17 9.03 -7.32 8.07
N CYS A 18 9.26 -7.93 9.22
CA CYS A 18 10.59 -8.18 9.75
C CYS A 18 11.12 -9.56 9.31
N TYR A 19 10.21 -10.54 9.24
CA TYR A 19 10.53 -11.92 8.90
C TYR A 19 9.51 -12.51 7.93
N ILE A 20 9.98 -13.30 6.96
CA ILE A 20 9.14 -14.04 6.01
C ILE A 20 9.47 -15.53 6.02
N ARG A 21 8.51 -16.37 5.59
CA ARG A 21 8.72 -17.82 5.42
C ARG A 21 9.54 -18.10 4.18
N GLY A 22 10.58 -18.93 4.25
CA GLY A 22 11.39 -19.24 3.06
C GLY A 22 10.68 -19.99 1.94
N LEU A 23 9.51 -20.61 2.20
CA LEU A 23 8.73 -21.33 1.18
C LEU A 23 7.66 -20.45 0.53
N SER A 24 6.74 -19.91 1.33
CA SER A 24 5.65 -19.08 0.79
C SER A 24 6.01 -17.61 0.67
N GLU A 25 7.10 -17.17 1.32
CA GLU A 25 7.50 -15.77 1.47
C GLU A 25 6.46 -14.86 2.12
N HIS A 26 5.45 -15.45 2.75
CA HIS A 26 4.52 -14.70 3.57
C HIS A 26 5.21 -14.19 4.84
N PRO A 27 4.91 -12.94 5.24
CA PRO A 27 5.22 -12.40 6.56
C PRO A 27 4.89 -13.36 7.70
N ILE A 28 5.81 -13.44 8.66
CA ILE A 28 5.65 -14.16 9.92
C ILE A 28 5.53 -13.17 11.07
N VAL A 29 6.40 -12.16 11.05
CA VAL A 29 6.48 -11.10 12.03
C VAL A 29 6.66 -9.82 11.24
N GLY A 30 5.81 -8.85 11.49
CA GLY A 30 6.01 -7.47 11.06
C GLY A 30 5.97 -6.54 12.25
N MET A 31 6.16 -5.27 11.95
CA MET A 31 6.05 -4.19 12.90
C MET A 31 5.32 -3.03 12.25
N MET A 32 4.69 -2.23 13.09
CA MET A 32 4.15 -0.93 12.76
C MET A 32 4.59 0.03 13.84
N GLU A 33 4.97 1.23 13.46
CA GLU A 33 5.36 2.31 14.34
C GLU A 33 4.59 3.57 13.97
N PHE A 34 4.21 4.37 14.95
CA PHE A 34 3.55 5.65 14.73
C PHE A 34 4.31 6.73 15.49
N ASP A 35 4.48 7.90 14.88
CA ASP A 35 5.17 9.01 15.52
C ASP A 35 4.30 9.57 16.66
N ILE A 36 4.87 9.63 17.85
CA ILE A 36 4.21 10.17 19.04
C ILE A 36 3.81 11.65 18.88
N TYR A 37 4.52 12.43 18.09
CA TYR A 37 4.23 13.85 17.86
C TYR A 37 3.08 14.08 16.87
N ASP A 38 2.76 13.08 16.04
CA ASP A 38 1.65 13.13 15.08
C ASP A 38 0.44 12.29 15.49
N PHE A 39 0.59 11.40 16.46
CA PHE A 39 -0.45 10.46 16.90
C PHE A 39 -1.75 11.13 17.34
N ASP A 40 -1.66 12.18 18.16
CA ASP A 40 -2.85 12.91 18.64
C ASP A 40 -3.54 13.63 17.47
N ARG A 41 -2.76 14.23 16.56
CA ARG A 41 -3.29 14.92 15.38
C ARG A 41 -4.08 13.98 14.46
N ILE A 42 -3.52 12.81 14.12
CA ILE A 42 -4.23 11.85 13.26
C ILE A 42 -5.46 11.26 13.97
N THR A 43 -5.41 11.15 15.30
CA THR A 43 -6.56 10.67 16.10
C THR A 43 -7.68 11.71 16.09
N ASP A 44 -7.37 12.98 16.34
CA ASP A 44 -8.32 14.09 16.35
C ASP A 44 -8.96 14.33 14.97
N GLN A 45 -8.23 14.03 13.90
CA GLN A 45 -8.72 14.09 12.51
C GLN A 45 -9.53 12.85 12.09
N GLY A 46 -9.66 11.83 12.96
CA GLY A 46 -10.35 10.58 12.64
C GLY A 46 -9.58 9.66 11.69
N LEU A 47 -8.29 9.90 11.49
CA LEU A 47 -7.41 9.20 10.55
C LEU A 47 -6.65 8.03 11.16
N LEU A 48 -6.71 7.85 12.48
CA LEU A 48 -5.97 6.75 13.14
C LEU A 48 -6.31 5.38 12.56
N ILE A 49 -7.59 5.09 12.33
CA ILE A 49 -8.02 3.78 11.79
C ILE A 49 -7.53 3.54 10.36
N PRO A 50 -7.76 4.44 9.37
CA PRO A 50 -7.26 4.22 8.03
C PRO A 50 -5.73 4.10 7.99
N VAL A 51 -4.99 4.95 8.73
CA VAL A 51 -3.52 4.85 8.80
C VAL A 51 -3.10 3.51 9.39
N VAL A 52 -3.69 3.06 10.51
CA VAL A 52 -3.35 1.74 11.09
C VAL A 52 -3.65 0.60 10.12
N LEU A 53 -4.77 0.64 9.40
CA LEU A 53 -5.12 -0.39 8.43
C LEU A 53 -4.17 -0.41 7.22
N HIS A 54 -3.80 0.77 6.73
CA HIS A 54 -2.80 0.95 5.69
C HIS A 54 -1.46 0.30 6.08
N GLU A 55 -0.95 0.65 7.27
CA GLU A 55 0.30 0.09 7.81
C GLU A 55 0.21 -1.43 8.03
N MET A 56 -0.96 -1.94 8.43
CA MET A 56 -1.19 -3.38 8.50
C MET A 56 -1.09 -4.05 7.13
N GLY A 57 -1.55 -3.38 6.07
CA GLY A 57 -1.38 -3.81 4.69
C GLY A 57 0.08 -4.02 4.32
N HIS A 58 0.94 -3.06 4.65
CA HIS A 58 2.39 -3.19 4.46
C HIS A 58 3.00 -4.35 5.23
N VAL A 59 2.59 -4.56 6.49
CA VAL A 59 3.01 -5.73 7.28
C VAL A 59 2.66 -7.03 6.57
N LEU A 60 1.48 -7.10 5.94
CA LEU A 60 0.98 -8.29 5.25
C LEU A 60 1.63 -8.52 3.88
N GLY A 61 2.36 -7.54 3.35
CA GLY A 61 3.12 -7.70 2.11
C GLY A 61 2.72 -6.78 0.96
N ILE A 62 1.67 -5.97 1.14
CA ILE A 62 1.26 -4.99 0.14
C ILE A 62 2.38 -3.95 0.04
N GLY A 63 2.90 -3.73 -1.16
CA GLY A 63 4.05 -2.86 -1.42
C GLY A 63 5.41 -3.42 -0.96
N THR A 64 5.46 -4.21 0.11
CA THR A 64 6.72 -4.62 0.73
C THR A 64 7.31 -5.93 0.19
N ILE A 65 6.50 -6.80 -0.43
CA ILE A 65 6.99 -8.06 -1.02
C ILE A 65 6.56 -8.27 -2.48
N TRP A 66 5.97 -7.27 -3.15
CA TRP A 66 5.55 -7.38 -4.55
C TRP A 66 6.70 -7.71 -5.50
N ASP A 67 7.82 -6.99 -5.41
CA ASP A 67 9.02 -7.24 -6.22
C ASP A 67 9.60 -8.63 -5.97
N ARG A 68 9.69 -9.04 -4.70
CA ARG A 68 10.10 -10.40 -4.31
C ARG A 68 9.21 -11.49 -4.93
N LYS A 69 7.93 -11.18 -5.13
CA LYS A 69 6.93 -12.07 -5.74
C LYS A 69 6.85 -11.98 -7.25
N GLU A 70 7.73 -11.18 -7.87
CA GLU A 70 7.73 -10.94 -9.31
C GLU A 70 6.37 -10.39 -9.81
N LEU A 71 5.66 -9.65 -8.94
CA LEU A 71 4.36 -9.05 -9.26
C LEU A 71 4.47 -7.59 -9.70
N LEU A 72 5.68 -7.05 -9.74
CA LEU A 72 5.95 -5.67 -10.13
C LEU A 72 6.73 -5.63 -11.44
N VAL A 73 6.32 -4.79 -12.37
CA VAL A 73 7.03 -4.54 -13.63
C VAL A 73 7.42 -3.07 -13.71
N ASN A 74 8.62 -2.82 -14.23
CA ASN A 74 9.22 -1.49 -14.34
C ASN A 74 9.29 -0.72 -13.00
N PRO A 75 9.88 -1.28 -11.93
CA PRO A 75 10.02 -0.58 -10.64
C PRO A 75 10.73 0.77 -10.81
N SER A 76 10.07 1.84 -10.38
CA SER A 76 10.59 3.20 -10.47
C SER A 76 11.83 3.41 -9.61
N ALA A 77 12.00 2.60 -8.56
CA ALA A 77 13.18 2.59 -7.70
C ALA A 77 14.45 2.13 -8.44
N VAL A 78 14.28 1.38 -9.54
CA VAL A 78 15.36 0.95 -10.43
C VAL A 78 15.47 1.86 -11.64
N THR A 79 14.34 2.22 -12.25
CA THR A 79 14.28 3.07 -13.44
C THR A 79 13.37 4.28 -13.16
N PRO A 80 13.93 5.44 -12.79
CA PRO A 80 13.14 6.61 -12.45
C PRO A 80 12.12 6.97 -13.54
N SER A 81 10.92 7.36 -13.12
CA SER A 81 9.79 7.73 -13.99
C SER A 81 9.25 6.61 -14.89
N ALA A 82 9.64 5.35 -14.68
CA ALA A 82 9.04 4.25 -15.41
C ALA A 82 7.57 4.06 -15.02
N ASP A 83 6.75 3.54 -15.94
CA ASP A 83 5.36 3.18 -15.66
C ASP A 83 5.32 1.87 -14.85
N THR A 84 5.55 2.00 -13.55
CA THR A 84 5.51 0.90 -12.60
C THR A 84 4.08 0.40 -12.45
N HIS A 85 3.88 -0.91 -12.54
CA HIS A 85 2.55 -1.50 -12.45
C HIS A 85 2.59 -2.90 -11.85
N PHE A 86 1.48 -3.26 -11.22
CA PHE A 86 1.27 -4.56 -10.62
C PHE A 86 0.61 -5.52 -11.61
N ILE A 87 1.16 -6.73 -11.74
CA ILE A 87 0.73 -7.70 -12.76
C ILE A 87 -0.08 -8.88 -12.23
N GLY A 88 -0.56 -8.81 -10.98
CA GLY A 88 -1.42 -9.84 -10.41
C GLY A 88 -2.77 -9.92 -11.14
N PRO A 89 -3.15 -11.10 -11.68
CA PRO A 89 -4.33 -11.23 -12.53
C PRO A 89 -5.65 -10.97 -11.79
N LEU A 90 -5.72 -11.27 -10.48
CA LEU A 90 -6.93 -11.04 -9.69
C LEU A 90 -7.12 -9.54 -9.42
N ALA A 91 -6.04 -8.83 -9.06
CA ALA A 91 -6.06 -7.38 -8.90
C ALA A 91 -6.37 -6.65 -10.21
N ILE A 92 -5.82 -7.09 -11.36
CA ILE A 92 -6.14 -6.54 -12.69
C ILE A 92 -7.64 -6.68 -12.98
N THR A 93 -8.21 -7.86 -12.74
CA THR A 93 -9.64 -8.11 -12.94
C THR A 93 -10.49 -7.21 -12.03
N ALA A 94 -10.08 -7.04 -10.77
CA ALA A 94 -10.76 -6.13 -9.85
C ALA A 94 -10.66 -4.67 -10.28
N PHE A 95 -9.52 -4.23 -10.80
CA PHE A 95 -9.31 -2.87 -11.29
C PHE A 95 -10.21 -2.56 -12.49
N ASP A 96 -10.29 -3.48 -13.45
CA ASP A 96 -11.20 -3.34 -14.59
C ASP A 96 -12.66 -3.27 -14.12
N ASN A 97 -13.08 -4.16 -13.22
CA ASN A 97 -14.44 -4.16 -12.65
C ASN A 97 -14.77 -2.88 -11.87
N ALA A 98 -13.77 -2.21 -11.29
CA ALA A 98 -13.91 -0.95 -10.59
C ALA A 98 -13.96 0.28 -11.53
N GLY A 99 -14.07 0.07 -12.85
CA GLY A 99 -14.12 1.15 -13.86
C GLY A 99 -12.82 1.33 -14.63
N GLY A 100 -11.78 0.57 -14.30
CA GLY A 100 -10.46 0.66 -14.90
C GLY A 100 -10.36 0.18 -16.35
N VAL A 101 -11.40 -0.45 -16.94
CA VAL A 101 -11.36 -0.99 -18.32
C VAL A 101 -10.85 0.02 -19.34
N ASN A 102 -11.30 1.28 -19.24
CA ASN A 102 -10.94 2.36 -20.17
C ASN A 102 -9.73 3.18 -19.71
N TYR A 103 -9.00 2.74 -18.69
CA TYR A 103 -7.77 3.40 -18.26
C TYR A 103 -6.74 3.41 -19.39
N THR A 104 -6.27 4.61 -19.74
CA THR A 104 -5.30 4.89 -20.83
C THR A 104 -4.01 5.54 -20.35
N GLY A 105 -3.86 5.78 -19.04
CA GLY A 105 -2.70 6.45 -18.45
C GLY A 105 -1.43 5.58 -18.33
N GLY A 106 -1.47 4.35 -18.83
CA GLY A 106 -0.38 3.38 -18.71
C GLY A 106 -0.90 1.94 -18.66
N GLN A 107 -0.15 1.06 -17.99
CA GLN A 107 -0.55 -0.31 -17.70
C GLN A 107 -1.58 -0.39 -16.56
N LYS A 108 -2.37 -1.47 -16.53
CA LYS A 108 -3.39 -1.72 -15.50
C LYS A 108 -2.76 -1.85 -14.12
N VAL A 109 -3.53 -1.49 -13.08
CA VAL A 109 -3.08 -1.47 -11.68
C VAL A 109 -1.77 -0.68 -11.53
N PRO A 110 -1.76 0.61 -11.92
CA PRO A 110 -0.59 1.45 -11.81
C PRO A 110 -0.14 1.58 -10.35
N VAL A 111 1.17 1.45 -10.16
CA VAL A 111 1.84 1.59 -8.86
C VAL A 111 2.50 2.96 -8.80
N GLU A 112 2.55 3.52 -7.59
CA GLU A 112 3.13 4.82 -7.30
C GLU A 112 4.60 4.89 -7.73
N ASN A 113 4.93 5.89 -8.54
CA ASN A 113 6.22 6.04 -9.20
C ASN A 113 6.78 7.47 -9.15
N GLU A 114 6.07 8.40 -8.49
CA GLU A 114 6.49 9.79 -8.26
C GLU A 114 6.85 10.06 -6.80
N ALA A 115 6.42 9.20 -5.86
CA ALA A 115 6.84 9.27 -4.47
C ALA A 115 8.36 9.06 -4.28
N GLY A 116 8.87 9.46 -3.12
CA GLY A 116 10.27 9.27 -2.75
C GLY A 116 10.61 7.83 -2.35
N PRO A 117 11.91 7.53 -2.13
CA PRO A 117 12.32 6.29 -1.47
C PRO A 117 11.54 6.12 -0.17
N GLY A 118 11.14 4.89 0.17
CA GLY A 118 10.33 4.66 1.37
C GLY A 118 8.82 4.70 1.13
N SER A 119 8.34 5.15 -0.03
CA SER A 119 6.92 5.02 -0.43
C SER A 119 6.74 4.67 -1.91
N GLN A 120 7.71 4.99 -2.78
CA GLN A 120 7.66 4.56 -4.19
C GLN A 120 7.60 3.05 -4.34
N ASP A 121 7.00 2.58 -5.43
CA ASP A 121 6.80 1.16 -5.77
C ASP A 121 5.99 0.35 -4.73
N SER A 122 5.44 1.02 -3.70
CA SER A 122 4.84 0.38 -2.53
C SER A 122 3.36 0.69 -2.34
N HIS A 123 2.82 1.60 -3.16
CA HIS A 123 1.44 2.07 -3.10
C HIS A 123 0.77 1.98 -4.45
N TRP A 124 -0.55 2.02 -4.47
CA TRP A 124 -1.25 2.34 -5.69
C TRP A 124 -0.97 3.78 -6.10
N ARG A 125 -0.92 4.05 -7.41
CA ARG A 125 -0.61 5.38 -7.92
C ARG A 125 -1.69 6.37 -7.50
N GLU A 126 -1.31 7.39 -6.72
CA GLU A 126 -2.25 8.37 -6.16
C GLU A 126 -3.08 9.04 -7.25
N ALA A 127 -2.42 9.47 -8.32
CA ALA A 127 -3.06 10.13 -9.47
C ALA A 127 -4.06 9.24 -10.24
N VAL A 128 -4.23 7.98 -9.86
CA VAL A 128 -5.20 7.05 -10.45
C VAL A 128 -6.16 6.48 -9.42
N PHE A 129 -5.69 6.20 -8.21
CA PHE A 129 -6.48 5.55 -7.17
C PHE A 129 -7.10 6.52 -6.16
N ASP A 130 -6.52 7.70 -5.99
CA ASP A 130 -7.00 8.71 -5.05
C ASP A 130 -7.21 8.10 -3.64
N ALA A 131 -8.38 8.29 -3.03
CA ALA A 131 -8.73 7.86 -1.69
C ALA A 131 -8.64 6.35 -1.39
N GLU A 132 -8.17 5.49 -2.29
CA GLU A 132 -8.01 4.07 -1.98
C GLU A 132 -7.03 3.88 -0.81
N LEU A 133 -7.36 2.98 0.13
CA LEU A 133 -6.63 2.81 1.39
C LEU A 133 -5.11 2.68 1.24
N MET A 134 -4.61 2.05 0.19
CA MET A 134 -3.18 1.78 -0.05
C MET A 134 -2.56 2.74 -1.07
N SER A 135 -3.16 3.90 -1.31
CA SER A 135 -2.49 5.03 -1.95
C SER A 135 -1.51 5.70 -0.95
N PRO A 136 -0.52 6.49 -1.41
CA PRO A 136 0.47 7.12 -0.54
C PRO A 136 -0.06 8.34 0.23
N PHE A 137 -1.37 8.60 0.16
CA PHE A 137 -2.03 9.67 0.90
C PHE A 137 -3.22 9.13 1.67
N VAL A 138 -3.48 9.69 2.85
CA VAL A 138 -4.71 9.44 3.58
C VAL A 138 -5.62 10.66 3.53
N ASP A 139 -6.81 10.49 2.97
CA ASP A 139 -7.76 11.57 2.81
C ASP A 139 -8.56 11.84 4.09
N SER A 140 -8.74 13.12 4.40
CA SER A 140 -9.51 13.57 5.56
C SER A 140 -10.93 13.97 5.17
N GLY A 141 -11.91 13.58 6.00
CA GLY A 141 -13.31 13.94 5.81
C GLY A 141 -14.06 13.10 4.76
N VAL A 142 -13.37 12.14 4.13
CA VAL A 142 -13.93 11.12 3.24
C VAL A 142 -13.49 9.72 3.69
N GLN A 143 -14.09 8.68 3.12
CA GLN A 143 -13.68 7.31 3.38
C GLN A 143 -12.41 6.99 2.59
N ASN A 144 -11.48 6.24 3.20
CA ASN A 144 -10.33 5.65 2.54
C ASN A 144 -10.58 4.14 2.36
N PRO A 145 -11.30 3.70 1.31
CA PRO A 145 -11.80 2.33 1.26
C PRO A 145 -10.71 1.28 1.04
N LEU A 146 -10.78 0.18 1.79
CA LEU A 146 -10.12 -1.08 1.44
C LEU A 146 -10.82 -1.68 0.21
N SER A 147 -10.31 -1.38 -0.98
CA SER A 147 -10.95 -1.83 -2.21
C SER A 147 -10.78 -3.33 -2.47
N ARG A 148 -11.64 -3.85 -3.34
CA ARG A 148 -11.46 -5.21 -3.88
C ARG A 148 -10.13 -5.39 -4.61
N ILE A 149 -9.53 -4.33 -5.14
CA ILE A 149 -8.23 -4.37 -5.82
C ILE A 149 -7.15 -4.73 -4.80
N THR A 150 -7.12 -4.03 -3.67
CA THR A 150 -6.21 -4.30 -2.56
C THR A 150 -6.40 -5.71 -2.00
N ILE A 151 -7.65 -6.13 -1.75
CA ILE A 151 -7.94 -7.49 -1.26
C ILE A 151 -7.47 -8.56 -2.27
N GLN A 152 -7.68 -8.35 -3.56
CA GLN A 152 -7.25 -9.30 -4.58
C GLN A 152 -5.72 -9.30 -4.78
N SER A 153 -5.01 -8.18 -4.52
CA SER A 153 -3.55 -8.19 -4.50
C SER A 153 -2.97 -9.10 -3.41
N LEU A 154 -3.67 -9.25 -2.28
CA LEU A 154 -3.32 -10.24 -1.25
C LEU A 154 -3.54 -11.67 -1.78
N ALA A 155 -4.60 -11.91 -2.54
CA ALA A 155 -4.81 -13.20 -3.19
C ALA A 155 -3.71 -13.52 -4.21
N ASP A 156 -3.28 -12.53 -5.00
CA ASP A 156 -2.15 -12.66 -5.93
C ASP A 156 -0.82 -12.91 -5.20
N LEU A 157 -0.67 -12.40 -3.97
CA LEU A 157 0.44 -12.75 -3.05
C LEU A 157 0.33 -14.18 -2.47
N GLY A 158 -0.77 -14.89 -2.74
CA GLY A 158 -1.02 -16.27 -2.29
C GLY A 158 -1.74 -16.38 -0.95
N TYR A 159 -2.36 -15.31 -0.45
CA TYR A 159 -3.27 -15.39 0.69
C TYR A 159 -4.63 -15.97 0.28
N GLY A 160 -5.28 -16.69 1.21
CA GLY A 160 -6.71 -16.94 1.11
C GLY A 160 -7.46 -15.68 1.55
N VAL A 161 -8.30 -15.12 0.69
CA VAL A 161 -9.07 -13.90 0.97
C VAL A 161 -10.56 -14.11 0.75
N ASP A 162 -11.37 -13.33 1.45
CA ASP A 162 -12.79 -13.16 1.14
C ASP A 162 -12.98 -11.81 0.43
N ALA A 163 -13.03 -11.84 -0.90
CA ALA A 163 -13.14 -10.63 -1.71
C ALA A 163 -14.52 -9.94 -1.64
N THR A 164 -15.46 -10.48 -0.87
CA THR A 164 -16.79 -9.87 -0.61
C THR A 164 -16.77 -8.89 0.55
N GLN A 165 -15.68 -8.84 1.31
CA GLN A 165 -15.49 -7.91 2.42
C GLN A 165 -14.84 -6.59 1.95
N ASP A 166 -14.86 -6.31 0.64
CA ASP A 166 -14.40 -5.04 0.10
C ASP A 166 -15.32 -3.89 0.50
N GLU A 167 -14.72 -2.72 0.66
CA GLU A 167 -15.46 -1.48 0.81
C GLU A 167 -15.79 -0.90 -0.57
N PRO A 168 -16.95 -0.23 -0.74
CA PRO A 168 -17.32 0.36 -2.02
C PRO A 168 -16.26 1.32 -2.54
N TYR A 169 -15.76 1.03 -3.74
CA TYR A 169 -14.73 1.82 -4.41
C TYR A 169 -14.90 1.74 -5.92
N SER A 170 -14.53 2.80 -6.63
CA SER A 170 -14.43 2.83 -8.09
C SER A 170 -13.22 3.65 -8.45
N VAL A 171 -12.46 3.22 -9.46
CA VAL A 171 -11.33 3.98 -10.00
C VAL A 171 -11.88 5.32 -10.51
N PRO A 172 -11.43 6.46 -9.95
CA PRO A 172 -11.90 7.78 -10.35
C PRO A 172 -11.74 8.02 -11.85
N LEU A 173 -12.70 8.74 -12.45
CA LEU A 173 -12.50 9.26 -13.79
C LEU A 173 -11.55 10.45 -13.74
N ALA A 174 -10.86 10.73 -14.84
CA ALA A 174 -9.94 11.87 -14.92
C ALA A 174 -10.60 13.22 -14.56
N ALA A 175 -11.91 13.37 -14.76
CA ALA A 175 -12.65 14.57 -14.38
C ALA A 175 -12.85 14.69 -12.85
N ASP A 176 -13.00 13.56 -12.15
CA ASP A 176 -13.18 13.53 -10.69
C ASP A 176 -11.87 13.91 -9.98
N LEU A 177 -10.74 13.60 -10.61
CA LEU A 177 -9.41 13.90 -10.08
C LEU A 177 -9.09 15.40 -9.95
N VAL A 178 -9.84 16.25 -10.65
CA VAL A 178 -9.61 17.71 -10.72
C VAL A 178 -10.63 18.48 -9.88
N SER A 179 -11.45 17.80 -9.07
CA SER A 179 -12.50 18.44 -8.28
C SER A 179 -11.93 19.34 -7.16
N PRO A 180 -12.36 20.62 -7.04
CA PRO A 180 -11.87 21.53 -6.01
C PRO A 180 -12.35 21.19 -4.59
N ASP A 181 -13.35 20.32 -4.45
CA ASP A 181 -13.84 19.82 -3.16
C ASP A 181 -12.96 18.69 -2.59
N ARG A 182 -11.96 18.23 -3.36
CA ARG A 182 -10.98 17.27 -2.89
C ARG A 182 -10.00 17.99 -1.95
N GLY A 183 -10.17 17.78 -0.66
CA GLY A 183 -9.20 18.22 0.34
C GLY A 183 -7.84 17.58 0.07
N PRO A 184 -6.72 18.24 0.43
CA PRO A 184 -5.42 17.61 0.29
C PRO A 184 -5.33 16.43 1.27
N GLY A 185 -5.14 15.22 0.74
CA GLY A 185 -4.75 14.06 1.53
C GLY A 185 -3.46 14.33 2.30
N ILE A 186 -3.29 13.67 3.45
CA ILE A 186 -2.05 13.74 4.22
C ILE A 186 -1.08 12.72 3.64
N ASP A 187 0.07 13.21 3.21
CA ASP A 187 1.17 12.41 2.68
C ASP A 187 1.67 11.38 3.72
N LEU A 188 1.71 10.10 3.34
CA LEU A 188 2.22 8.99 4.14
C LEU A 188 3.70 8.70 3.87
N ARG A 189 4.49 9.69 3.47
CA ARG A 189 5.90 9.47 3.12
C ARG A 189 6.69 8.64 4.13
N ASP A 190 7.63 7.86 3.58
CA ASP A 190 8.58 7.03 4.34
C ASP A 190 7.89 6.02 5.31
N ASP A 191 6.67 5.63 4.99
CA ASP A 191 5.84 4.64 5.67
C ASP A 191 6.29 3.19 5.47
N ILE A 192 7.19 2.92 4.54
CA ILE A 192 7.81 1.59 4.46
C ILE A 192 8.94 1.47 5.47
N ARG A 193 8.86 0.43 6.30
CA ARG A 193 9.91 0.06 7.25
C ARG A 193 11.27 -0.06 6.57
N ILE A 194 12.22 0.74 7.06
CA ILE A 194 13.64 0.63 6.69
C ILE A 194 14.30 -0.55 7.42
N GLY A 195 14.85 -1.48 6.65
CA GLY A 195 15.70 -2.57 7.14
C GLY A 195 15.53 -3.88 6.38
N PRO A 196 16.38 -4.88 6.64
CA PRO A 196 16.27 -6.16 5.94
C PRO A 196 15.02 -6.93 6.36
N ILE A 197 14.38 -7.58 5.39
CA ILE A 197 13.40 -8.65 5.63
C ILE A 197 14.18 -9.97 5.76
N LEU A 198 14.10 -10.60 6.93
CA LEU A 198 14.84 -11.83 7.21
C LEU A 198 14.06 -13.08 6.76
N VAL A 199 14.73 -14.00 6.07
CA VAL A 199 14.10 -15.25 5.60
C VAL A 199 14.28 -16.37 6.61
N VAL A 200 13.18 -16.92 7.11
CA VAL A 200 13.19 -18.08 8.00
C VAL A 200 13.04 -19.36 7.17
N GLY A 201 14.15 -20.08 7.00
CA GLY A 201 14.15 -21.38 6.35
C GLY A 201 13.52 -22.49 7.22
N PRO A 202 13.13 -23.64 6.63
CA PRO A 202 12.66 -24.78 7.40
C PRO A 202 13.78 -25.24 8.35
N LYS A 203 13.50 -25.36 9.65
CA LYS A 203 14.40 -26.06 10.57
C LYS A 203 14.65 -27.45 9.98
N LYS A 204 15.91 -27.79 9.66
CA LYS A 204 16.30 -29.19 9.48
C LYS A 204 15.92 -29.90 10.78
N ARG A 205 14.84 -30.70 10.78
CA ARG A 205 14.58 -31.64 11.88
C ARG A 205 15.84 -32.50 11.96
N ARG A 206 16.63 -32.35 13.02
CA ARG A 206 17.64 -33.35 13.36
C ARG A 206 16.84 -34.64 13.55
N ARG A 207 16.97 -35.55 12.58
CA ARG A 207 16.56 -36.94 12.73
C ARG A 207 17.50 -37.59 13.73
#